data_AF-A0A0T5ZLD1-F1
#
_entry.id   AF-A0A0T5ZLD1-F1
#
_cell.length_a   1.000
_cell.length_b   1.000
_cell.length_c   1.000
_cell.angle_alpha   90.00
_cell.angle_beta   90.00
_cell.angle_gamma   90.00
#
_symmetry.space_group_name_H-M   'P 1'
#
loop_
_entity.id
_entity.type
_entity.pdbx_description
1 polymer ?
#
loop_
_entity_poly.entity_id
_entity_poly.type
_entity_poly.pdbx_seq_one_letter_code
_entity_poly.pdbx_strand_id
1 'polypeptide(L)'
;MGFLAVFLRFLVLALYVVLLGRVLYSWINPRFEGPLGRFLFETTEPILRPIRRVLPQGGPLDWSPLIAFLVLSVIAGLVGVR
;
A
#
# COMPACT_ATOMS: atom_id res chain seq x y z
N MET A 1 -6.19 1.67 -26.58
CA MET A 1 -5.81 1.82 -25.16
C MET A 1 -4.48 2.56 -25.12
N GLY A 2 -4.42 3.79 -24.61
CA GLY A 2 -3.18 4.60 -24.65
C GLY A 2 -2.11 4.11 -23.68
N PHE A 3 -0.83 4.38 -23.98
CA PHE A 3 0.33 4.04 -23.13
C PHE A 3 0.11 4.45 -21.67
N LEU A 4 -0.41 5.67 -21.44
CA LEU A 4 -0.72 6.19 -20.10
C LEU A 4 -1.69 5.29 -19.33
N ALA A 5 -2.76 4.83 -19.97
CA ALA A 5 -3.74 3.96 -19.31
C ALA A 5 -3.11 2.61 -18.93
N VAL A 6 -2.27 2.05 -19.80
CA VAL A 6 -1.54 0.80 -19.49
C VAL A 6 -0.56 1.02 -18.33
N PHE A 7 0.21 2.09 -18.37
CA PHE A 7 1.15 2.44 -17.32
C PHE A 7 0.46 2.61 -15.96
N LEU A 8 -0.66 3.35 -15.89
CA LEU A 8 -1.42 3.55 -14.67
C LEU A 8 -1.99 2.23 -14.12
N ARG A 9 -2.46 1.33 -15.00
CA ARG A 9 -2.92 -0.01 -14.60
C ARG A 9 -1.80 -0.81 -13.92
N PHE A 10 -0.62 -0.84 -14.53
CA PHE A 10 0.54 -1.52 -13.95
C PHE A 10 0.97 -0.89 -12.63
N LEU A 11 0.95 0.45 -12.53
CA LEU A 11 1.30 1.17 -11.32
C LEU A 11 0.35 0.83 -10.16
N VAL A 12 -0.96 0.86 -10.42
CA VAL A 12 -1.98 0.50 -9.41
C VAL A 12 -1.79 -0.95 -8.95
N LEU A 13 -1.58 -1.88 -9.88
CA LEU A 13 -1.34 -3.28 -9.55
C LEU A 13 -0.07 -3.45 -8.70
N ALA A 14 1.03 -2.80 -9.08
CA ALA A 14 2.29 -2.85 -8.33
C ALA A 14 2.11 -2.32 -6.90
N LEU A 15 1.45 -1.17 -6.73
CA LEU A 15 1.16 -0.61 -5.40
C LEU A 15 0.29 -1.54 -4.57
N TYR A 16 -0.71 -2.18 -5.18
CA TYR A 16 -1.56 -3.15 -4.51
C TYR A 16 -0.75 -4.34 -3.99
N VAL A 17 0.13 -4.90 -4.82
CA VAL A 17 1.00 -6.04 -4.45
C VAL A 17 1.96 -5.67 -3.32
N VAL A 18 2.59 -4.49 -3.38
CA VAL A 18 3.52 -4.06 -2.34
C VAL A 18 2.77 -3.78 -1.02
N LEU A 19 1.59 -3.17 -1.06
CA LEU A 19 0.73 -2.99 0.13
C LEU A 19 0.29 -4.34 0.73
N LEU A 20 -0.04 -5.32 -0.12
CA LEU A 20 -0.38 -6.66 0.34
C LEU A 20 0.83 -7.33 0.99
N GLY A 21 2.00 -7.24 0.35
CA GLY A 21 3.27 -7.68 0.91
C GLY A 21 3.56 -7.03 2.26
N ARG A 22 3.32 -5.72 2.41
CA ARG A 22 3.48 -4.96 3.65
C ARG A 22 2.62 -5.52 4.78
N VAL A 23 1.35 -5.85 4.51
CA VAL A 23 0.43 -6.46 5.50
C VAL A 23 0.87 -7.88 5.85
N LEU A 24 1.07 -8.73 4.86
CA LEU A 24 1.45 -10.13 5.07
C LEU A 24 2.78 -10.23 5.81
N TYR A 25 3.76 -9.42 5.42
CA TYR A 25 5.07 -9.39 6.06
C TYR A 25 4.99 -8.87 7.50
N SER A 26 4.06 -7.97 7.81
CA SER A 26 3.85 -7.51 9.19
C SER A 26 3.45 -8.64 10.14
N TRP A 27 2.78 -9.69 9.65
CA TRP A 27 2.42 -10.86 10.45
C TRP A 27 3.57 -11.85 10.63
N ILE A 28 4.45 -11.94 9.63
CA ILE A 28 5.63 -12.83 9.65
C ILE A 28 6.75 -12.20 10.48
N ASN A 29 7.03 -10.92 10.24
CA ASN A 29 8.08 -10.16 10.91
C ASN A 29 7.62 -8.69 11.13
N PRO A 30 6.99 -8.39 12.29
CA PRO A 30 6.49 -7.06 12.61
C PRO A 30 7.56 -5.96 12.64
N ARG A 31 8.83 -6.33 12.81
CA ARG A 31 9.96 -5.39 12.87
C ARG A 31 10.51 -5.04 11.47
N PHE A 32 10.00 -5.68 10.42
CA PHE A 32 10.44 -5.47 9.04
C PHE A 32 11.96 -5.62 8.84
N GLU A 33 12.58 -6.54 9.56
CA GLU A 33 14.01 -6.79 9.49
C GLU A 33 14.41 -7.49 8.17
N GLY A 34 15.65 -7.27 7.73
CA GLY A 34 16.17 -7.81 6.48
C GLY A 34 15.80 -7.01 5.23
N PRO A 35 16.34 -7.40 4.05
CA PRO A 35 16.22 -6.62 2.82
C PRO A 35 14.78 -6.48 2.31
N LEU A 36 14.02 -7.58 2.32
CA LEU A 36 12.63 -7.57 1.84
C LEU A 36 11.70 -6.77 2.75
N GLY A 37 11.83 -6.92 4.08
CA GLY A 37 11.06 -6.16 5.05
C GLY A 37 11.30 -4.66 4.92
N ARG A 38 12.57 -4.26 4.80
CA ARG A 38 12.97 -2.87 4.56
C ARG A 38 12.42 -2.32 3.25
N PHE A 39 12.53 -3.08 2.16
CA PHE A 39 11.96 -2.69 0.87
C PHE A 39 10.44 -2.44 0.95
N LEU A 40 9.69 -3.35 1.58
CA LEU A 40 8.25 -3.20 1.77
C LEU A 40 7.92 -1.99 2.65
N PHE A 41 8.71 -1.76 3.72
CA PHE A 41 8.56 -0.60 4.59
C PHE A 41 8.76 0.71 3.81
N GLU A 42 9.94 0.89 3.21
CA GLU A 42 10.33 2.14 2.58
C GLU A 42 9.47 2.48 1.36
N THR A 43 9.05 1.47 0.59
CA THR A 43 8.18 1.67 -0.58
C THR A 43 6.77 2.08 -0.19
N THR A 44 6.24 1.57 0.93
CA THR A 44 4.85 1.87 1.36
C THR A 44 4.76 3.06 2.32
N GLU A 45 5.84 3.42 3.01
CA GLU A 45 5.85 4.49 4.02
C GLU A 45 5.32 5.84 3.52
N PRO A 46 5.65 6.31 2.29
CA PRO A 46 5.13 7.59 1.79
C PRO A 46 3.60 7.63 1.69
N ILE A 47 2.96 6.47 1.46
CA ILE A 47 1.50 6.33 1.35
C ILE A 47 0.88 6.12 2.74
N LEU A 48 1.51 5.29 3.56
CA LEU A 48 0.95 4.88 4.87
C LEU A 48 1.17 5.93 5.97
N ARG A 49 2.29 6.67 5.94
CA ARG A 49 2.64 7.67 6.98
C ARG A 49 1.62 8.82 7.06
N PRO A 50 1.14 9.42 5.96
CA PRO A 50 0.06 10.41 6.02
C PRO A 50 -1.23 9.83 6.60
N ILE A 51 -1.61 8.60 6.22
CA ILE A 51 -2.80 7.92 6.72
C ILE A 51 -2.69 7.71 8.24
N ARG A 52 -1.54 7.26 8.73
CA ARG A 52 -1.26 7.09 10.17
C ARG A 52 -1.31 8.38 10.99
N ARG A 53 -1.10 9.54 10.35
CA ARG A 53 -1.24 10.84 11.04
C ARG A 53 -2.70 11.23 11.27
N VAL A 54 -3.62 10.71 10.45
CA VAL A 54 -5.05 11.00 10.53
C VAL A 54 -5.77 9.95 11.39
N LEU A 55 -5.34 8.70 11.31
CA LEU A 55 -5.91 7.63 12.13
C LEU A 55 -5.46 7.75 13.59
N PRO A 56 -6.36 7.56 14.57
CA PRO A 56 -5.95 7.43 15.96
C PRO A 56 -5.02 6.22 16.11
N GLN A 57 -3.84 6.43 16.71
CA GLN A 57 -2.88 5.36 17.00
C GLN A 57 -3.40 4.53 18.17
N GLY A 58 -4.37 3.66 17.89
CA GLY A 58 -5.20 3.01 18.92
C GLY A 58 -4.93 1.53 19.19
N GLY A 59 -3.85 0.93 18.66
CA GLY A 59 -3.61 -0.49 18.88
C GLY A 59 -2.29 -1.03 18.32
N PRO A 60 -1.98 -2.31 18.60
CA PRO A 60 -0.71 -2.95 18.21
C PRO A 60 -0.62 -3.26 16.71
N LEU A 61 -1.71 -3.09 15.96
CA LEU A 61 -1.79 -3.38 14.53
C LEU A 61 -1.92 -2.08 13.72
N ASP A 62 -1.13 -1.96 12.66
CA ASP A 62 -1.23 -0.85 11.72
C ASP A 62 -2.43 -1.05 10.79
N TRP A 63 -3.48 -0.24 11.00
CA TRP A 63 -4.69 -0.24 10.16
C TRP A 63 -4.55 0.62 8.90
N SER A 64 -3.47 1.38 8.76
CA SER A 64 -3.27 2.26 7.59
C SER A 64 -3.24 1.52 6.25
N PRO A 65 -2.75 0.27 6.11
CA PRO A 65 -2.82 -0.45 4.84
C PRO A 65 -4.25 -0.69 4.36
N LEU A 66 -5.20 -0.91 5.28
CA LEU A 66 -6.61 -1.11 4.94
C LEU A 66 -7.19 0.16 4.29
N ILE A 67 -6.92 1.32 4.87
CA ILE A 67 -7.33 2.61 4.30
C ILE A 67 -6.62 2.87 2.98
N ALA A 68 -5.32 2.51 2.87
CA ALA A 68 -4.59 2.64 1.62
C ALA A 68 -5.20 1.79 0.49
N PHE A 69 -5.63 0.56 0.78
CA PHE A 69 -6.36 -0.28 -0.18
C PHE A 69 -7.64 0.38 -0.65
N LEU A 70 -8.44 0.93 0.27
CA LEU A 70 -9.70 1.60 -0.07
C LEU A 70 -9.47 2.82 -0.98
N VAL A 71 -8.48 3.65 -0.65
CA VAL A 71 -8.08 4.80 -1.48
C VAL A 71 -7.62 4.33 -2.87
N LEU A 72 -6.78 3.29 -2.92
CA LEU A 72 -6.27 2.75 -4.18
C LEU A 72 -7.40 2.18 -5.06
N SER A 73 -8.38 1.49 -4.46
CA SER A 73 -9.56 0.97 -5.16
C SER A 73 -10.42 2.08 -5.76
N VAL A 74 -10.60 3.19 -5.04
CA VAL A 74 -11.32 4.37 -5.56
C VAL A 74 -10.56 4.98 -6.75
N ILE A 75 -9.25 5.17 -6.62
CA ILE A 75 -8.40 5.71 -7.70
C ILE A 75 -8.47 4.80 -8.93
N ALA A 76 -8.35 3.48 -8.74
CA ALA A 76 -8.45 2.50 -9.83
C ALA A 76 -9.79 2.61 -10.57
N GLY A 77 -10.90 2.73 -9.82
CA GLY A 77 -12.23 2.92 -10.38
C GLY A 77 -12.37 4.21 -11.19
N LEU A 78 -11.80 5.33 -10.72
CA LEU A 78 -11.83 6.62 -11.41
C LEU A 78 -11.00 6.62 -12.70
N VAL A 79 -9.87 5.92 -12.71
CA VAL A 79 -8.97 5.82 -13.87
C VAL A 79 -9.50 4.83 -14.93
N GLY A 80 -10.60 4.12 -14.67
CA GLY A 80 -11.09 3.07 -15.57
C GLY A 80 -10.15 1.86 -15.62
N VAL A 81 -9.45 1.62 -14.51
CA VAL A 81 -8.71 0.39 -14.24
C VAL A 81 -9.72 -0.60 -13.63
N ARG A 82 -10.61 -1.11 -14.48
CA ARG A 82 -11.43 -2.28 -14.19
C ARG A 82 -10.97 -3.43 -15.07
#